data_AF-A0A2V2Q650-F1
#
_entry.id   AF-A0A2V2Q650-F1
#
_cell.length_a   1.000
_cell.length_b   1.000
_cell.length_c   1.000
_cell.angle_alpha   90.00
_cell.angle_beta   90.00
_cell.angle_gamma   90.00
#
_symmetry.space_group_name_H-M   'P 1'
#
loop_
_entity.id
_entity.type
_entity.pdbx_description
1 polymer ?
#
loop_
_entity_poly.entity_id
_entity_poly.type
_entity_poly.pdbx_seq_one_letter_code
_entity_poly.pdbx_strand_id
1 'polypeptide(L)'
;MLVVEEPMGVTEAATVPQQRGEQLLDAAVRYAEERHWDVFPGTWLEAVEGIERCSCGERACPLPGAHADRPDWAGQATGSGAA
;
A
#
# COMPACT_ATOMS: atom_id res chain seq x y z
N MET A 1 15.02 -40.37 28.20
CA MET A 1 14.22 -40.76 27.02
C MET A 1 13.91 -39.47 26.30
N LEU A 2 14.69 -39.11 25.26
CA LEU A 2 14.45 -37.91 24.48
C LEU A 2 13.30 -38.20 23.51
N VAL A 3 12.20 -37.46 23.64
CA VAL A 3 11.12 -37.45 22.64
C VAL A 3 11.66 -36.66 21.46
N VAL A 4 11.97 -37.36 20.36
CA VAL A 4 12.23 -36.73 19.07
C VAL A 4 10.87 -36.42 18.47
N GLU A 5 10.53 -35.13 18.39
CA GLU A 5 9.36 -34.66 17.65
C GLU A 5 9.61 -34.92 16.16
N GLU A 6 8.81 -35.79 15.54
CA GLU A 6 8.87 -36.08 14.12
C GLU A 6 8.28 -34.90 13.33
N PRO A 7 9.02 -34.31 12.37
CA PRO A 7 8.49 -33.22 11.56
C PRO A 7 7.32 -33.74 10.71
N MET A 8 6.14 -33.17 10.92
CA MET A 8 4.96 -33.46 10.11
C MET A 8 5.26 -33.22 8.63
N GLY A 9 5.16 -34.27 7.82
CA GLY A 9 5.39 -34.24 6.39
C GLY A 9 4.34 -33.40 5.67
N VAL A 10 4.58 -32.09 5.52
CA VAL A 10 3.94 -31.28 4.49
C VAL A 10 4.72 -31.48 3.19
N THR A 11 4.34 -32.51 2.43
CA THR A 11 4.81 -32.74 1.06
C THR A 11 3.70 -32.51 0.04
N GLU A 12 2.94 -31.44 0.22
CA GLU A 12 2.08 -30.92 -0.83
C GLU A 12 2.45 -29.45 -1.04
N ALA A 13 3.07 -29.16 -2.18
CA ALA A 13 3.35 -27.78 -2.57
C ALA A 13 1.99 -27.07 -2.69
N ALA A 14 1.75 -26.07 -1.83
CA ALA A 14 0.53 -25.30 -1.89
C ALA A 14 0.35 -24.73 -3.30
N THR A 15 -0.76 -25.07 -3.96
CA THR A 15 -1.10 -24.49 -5.26
C THR A 15 -1.27 -22.99 -5.09
N VAL A 16 -0.29 -22.22 -5.55
CA VAL A 16 -0.40 -20.75 -5.59
C VAL A 16 -1.48 -20.41 -6.61
N PRO A 17 -2.60 -19.77 -6.21
CA PRO A 17 -3.62 -19.34 -7.16
C PRO A 17 -3.00 -18.44 -8.21
N GLN A 18 -3.38 -18.59 -9.48
CA GLN A 18 -2.95 -17.65 -10.52
C GLN A 18 -3.31 -16.23 -10.07
N GLN A 19 -2.28 -15.42 -9.80
CA GLN A 19 -2.49 -14.00 -9.57
C GLN A 19 -3.04 -13.41 -10.85
N ARG A 20 -4.11 -12.62 -10.75
CA ARG A 20 -4.61 -11.86 -11.90
C ARG A 20 -3.44 -11.02 -12.42
N GLY A 21 -3.13 -11.12 -13.71
CA GLY A 21 -2.04 -10.38 -14.35
C GLY A 21 -2.30 -8.88 -14.49
N GLU A 22 -3.25 -8.34 -13.73
CA GLU A 22 -3.49 -6.90 -13.63
C GLU A 22 -2.30 -6.25 -12.92
N GLN A 23 -1.93 -5.03 -13.30
CA GLN A 23 -0.94 -4.29 -12.52
C GLN A 23 -1.52 -4.00 -11.13
N LEU A 24 -0.67 -4.02 -10.10
CA LEU A 24 -1.10 -3.78 -8.71
C LEU A 24 -1.87 -2.46 -8.55
N LEU A 25 -1.48 -1.44 -9.31
CA LEU A 25 -2.17 -0.15 -9.33
C LEU A 25 -3.60 -0.28 -9.85
N ASP A 26 -3.80 -0.96 -10.99
CA ASP A 26 -5.12 -1.17 -11.58
C ASP A 26 -6.04 -1.95 -10.63
N ALA A 27 -5.50 -2.99 -9.96
CA ALA A 27 -6.24 -3.76 -8.96
C ALA A 27 -6.62 -2.92 -7.72
N ALA A 28 -5.72 -2.05 -7.25
CA ALA A 28 -5.98 -1.17 -6.12
C ALA A 28 -7.04 -0.11 -6.46
N VAL A 29 -6.99 0.49 -7.66
CA VAL A 29 -7.99 1.45 -8.15
C VAL A 29 -9.36 0.78 -8.22
N ARG A 30 -9.47 -0.37 -8.90
CA ARG A 30 -10.73 -1.11 -8.99
C ARG A 30 -11.31 -1.44 -7.61
N TYR A 31 -10.47 -1.85 -6.67
CA TYR A 31 -10.93 -2.18 -5.32
C TYR A 31 -11.46 -0.96 -4.56
N ALA A 32 -10.77 0.19 -4.67
CA ALA A 32 -11.25 1.43 -4.07
C ALA A 32 -12.59 1.87 -4.69
N GLU A 33 -12.75 1.74 -6.01
CA GLU A 33 -14.00 2.03 -6.73
C GLU A 33 -15.14 1.10 -6.28
N GLU A 34 -14.92 -0.22 -6.25
CA GLU A 34 -15.91 -1.21 -5.81
C GLU A 34 -16.38 -1.00 -4.37
N ARG A 35 -15.50 -0.47 -3.52
CA ARG A 35 -15.79 -0.16 -2.11
C ARG A 35 -16.31 1.25 -1.89
N HIS A 36 -16.35 2.09 -2.94
CA HIS A 36 -16.66 3.50 -2.86
C HIS A 36 -15.83 4.25 -1.81
N TRP A 37 -14.54 3.94 -1.74
CA TRP A 37 -13.63 4.65 -0.85
C TRP A 37 -13.16 5.95 -1.47
N ASP A 38 -13.01 6.99 -0.63
CA ASP A 38 -12.34 8.22 -1.00
C ASP A 38 -10.87 7.93 -1.35
N VAL A 39 -10.46 8.37 -2.54
CA VAL A 39 -9.08 8.26 -3.02
C VAL A 39 -8.50 9.66 -3.21
N PHE A 40 -7.33 9.92 -2.65
CA PHE A 40 -6.60 11.17 -2.81
C PHE A 40 -5.10 10.91 -3.02
N PRO A 41 -4.36 11.83 -3.65
CA PRO A 41 -2.91 11.72 -3.75
C PRO A 41 -2.23 11.76 -2.37
N GLY A 42 -1.58 10.66 -2.02
CA GLY A 42 -0.68 10.58 -0.87
C GLY A 42 0.74 11.03 -1.23
N THR A 43 1.56 11.24 -0.20
CA THR A 43 3.01 11.39 -0.35
C THR A 43 3.69 10.03 -0.47
N TRP A 44 4.90 10.01 -1.00
CA TRP A 44 5.72 8.81 -1.09
C TRP A 44 7.17 9.12 -0.69
N LEU A 45 7.96 8.06 -0.50
CA LEU A 45 9.39 8.16 -0.25
C LEU A 45 10.14 8.23 -1.58
N GLU A 46 11.00 9.23 -1.71
CA GLU A 46 11.91 9.41 -2.83
C GLU A 46 13.34 9.13 -2.37
N ALA A 47 14.06 8.28 -3.10
CA ALA A 47 15.48 8.06 -2.86
C ALA A 47 16.27 9.16 -3.60
N VAL A 48 16.69 10.19 -2.88
CA VAL A 48 17.45 11.32 -3.42
C VAL A 48 18.84 11.29 -2.80
N GLU A 49 19.88 11.14 -3.64
CA GLU A 49 21.28 11.10 -3.18
C GLU A 49 21.54 10.05 -2.07
N GLY A 50 20.84 8.91 -2.13
CA GLY A 50 20.96 7.82 -1.15
C GLY A 50 20.24 8.06 0.19
N ILE A 51 19.43 9.13 0.29
CA ILE A 51 18.63 9.45 1.47
C ILE A 51 17.15 9.40 1.08
N GLU A 52 16.32 8.79 1.95
CA GLU A 52 14.86 8.82 1.80
C GLU A 52 14.33 10.21 2.17
N ARG A 53 13.66 10.86 1.22
CA ARG A 53 12.99 12.15 1.41
C ARG A 53 11.51 11.98 1.12
N CYS A 54 10.68 12.71 1.86
CA CYS A 54 9.27 12.77 1.54
C CYS A 54 9.05 13.62 0.29
N SER A 55 8.18 13.17 -0.62
CA SER A 55 7.81 13.92 -1.82
C SER A 55 7.10 15.25 -1.52
N CYS A 56 6.68 15.51 -0.28
CA CYS A 56 6.11 16.81 0.13
C CYS A 56 7.10 17.97 0.17
N GLY A 57 8.41 17.69 0.08
CA GLY A 57 9.46 18.71 0.08
C GLY A 57 9.90 19.20 1.46
N GLU A 58 9.18 18.88 2.53
CA GLU A 58 9.60 19.19 3.91
C GLU A 58 10.83 18.35 4.28
N ARG A 59 11.89 19.02 4.78
CA ARG A 59 13.16 18.37 5.10
C ARG A 59 13.07 17.52 6.36
N ALA A 60 12.25 17.95 7.32
CA ALA A 60 12.04 17.26 8.59
C ALA A 60 10.60 16.72 8.69
N CYS A 61 10.12 16.07 7.63
CA CYS A 61 8.77 15.52 7.61
C CYS A 61 8.60 14.48 8.75
N PRO A 62 7.60 14.63 9.63
CA PRO A 62 7.39 13.72 10.76
C PRO A 62 6.81 12.36 10.33
N LEU A 63 6.18 12.29 9.16
CA LEU A 63 5.54 11.08 8.61
C LEU A 63 5.94 10.87 7.14
N PRO A 64 7.22 10.59 6.82
CA PRO A 64 7.67 10.49 5.43
C PRO A 64 6.86 9.47 4.62
N GLY A 65 6.20 9.92 3.55
CA GLY A 65 5.35 9.08 2.68
C GLY A 65 4.03 8.60 3.31
N ALA A 66 3.73 9.01 4.55
CA ALA A 66 2.58 8.51 5.32
C ALA A 66 1.56 9.63 5.62
N HIS A 67 1.43 10.59 4.71
CA HIS A 67 0.43 11.66 4.79
C HIS A 67 -0.08 12.08 3.40
N ALA A 68 -1.23 12.75 3.36
CA ALA A 68 -1.78 13.34 2.14
C ALA A 68 -0.83 14.42 1.57
N ASP A 69 -0.79 14.59 0.25
CA ASP A 69 0.03 15.62 -0.39
C ASP A 69 -0.37 17.05 0.04
N ARG A 70 -1.65 17.25 0.36
CA ARG A 70 -2.20 18.54 0.78
C ARG A 70 -3.11 18.46 2.01
N PRO A 71 -3.16 19.53 2.83
CA PRO A 71 -4.03 19.57 4.01
C PRO A 71 -5.52 19.57 3.67
N ASP A 72 -5.91 20.03 2.48
CA ASP A 72 -7.29 20.08 1.98
C ASP A 72 -7.70 18.82 1.20
N TRP A 73 -7.02 17.69 1.43
CA TRP A 73 -7.24 16.43 0.68
C TRP A 73 -8.70 15.98 0.66
N ALA A 74 -9.45 16.21 1.74
CA ALA A 74 -10.86 15.80 1.82
C ALA A 74 -11.74 16.49 0.78
N GLY A 75 -11.38 17.69 0.32
CA GLY A 75 -12.08 18.38 -0.77
C GLY A 75 -11.61 17.98 -2.17
N GLN A 76 -10.53 17.20 -2.28
CA GLN A 76 -9.92 16.79 -3.54
C GLN A 76 -10.02 15.28 -3.80
N ALA A 77 -10.57 14.51 -2.86
CA ALA A 77 -10.71 13.07 -3.02
C ALA A 77 -11.77 12.73 -4.08
N THR A 78 -11.46 11.77 -4.96
CA THR A 78 -12.32 11.38 -6.09
C THR A 78 -13.49 10.45 -5.72
N GLY A 79 -13.69 10.18 -4.44
CA GLY A 79 -14.91 9.56 -3.89
C GLY A 79 -15.81 10.55 -3.16
N SER A 80 -15.37 11.81 -3.01
CA SER A 80 -16.07 12.79 -2.21
C SER A 80 -17.23 13.32 -3.03
N GLY A 81 -18.43 12.85 -2.69
CA GLY A 81 -19.63 13.64 -2.96
C GLY A 81 -19.51 14.91 -2.13
N ALA A 82 -18.75 15.90 -2.58
CA ALA A 82 -18.74 17.22 -1.98
C ALA A 82 -20.20 17.71 -2.00
N ALA A 83 -20.82 17.68 -0.82
CA ALA A 83 -22.20 18.11 -0.58
C ALA A 83 -22.31 19.63 -0.55
#